data_AF-A0A8J6PPD5-F1
#
_entry.id   AF-A0A8J6PPD5-F1
#
_cell.length_a   1.000
_cell.length_b   1.000
_cell.length_c   1.000
_cell.angle_alpha   90.00
_cell.angle_beta   90.00
_cell.angle_gamma   90.00
#
_symmetry.space_group_name_H-M   'P 1'
#
loop_
_entity.id
_entity.type
_entity.pdbx_description
1 polymer ?
#
loop_
_entity_poly.entity_id
_entity_poly.type
_entity_poly.pdbx_seq_one_letter_code
_entity_poly.pdbx_strand_id
1 'polypeptide(L)'
;LAAPVTAIAQSGPVPDPRLTALRCTLRPDGGVDRILHVGTVPVDDAPVLLGVTLERIVTTLAAVSDAGLVALRAVTSDAIATRALAAAGPSEADALATRLAAAMDVLPRPRFVDVGGRRFVHRNSCCLMCDLSRPQMCISCPKRIPEERRELLARVAAGR
;
A
#
# COMPACT_ATOMS: atom_id res chain seq x y z
N LEU A 1 -2.17 1.05 8.57
CA LEU A 1 -2.97 0.79 7.34
C LEU A 1 -3.95 -0.38 7.48
N ALA A 2 -3.51 -1.59 7.85
CA ALA A 2 -4.39 -2.77 7.81
C ALA A 2 -5.70 -2.61 8.61
N ALA A 3 -5.62 -2.33 9.91
CA ALA A 3 -6.81 -2.26 10.75
C ALA A 3 -7.78 -1.12 10.34
N PRO A 4 -7.33 0.12 10.07
CA PRO A 4 -8.23 1.16 9.56
C PRO A 4 -8.89 0.80 8.23
N VAL A 5 -8.13 0.26 7.26
CA VAL A 5 -8.69 -0.09 5.95
C VAL A 5 -9.72 -1.22 6.04
N THR A 6 -9.47 -2.22 6.88
CA THR A 6 -10.44 -3.30 7.15
C THR A 6 -11.72 -2.75 7.79
N ALA A 7 -11.61 -1.91 8.82
CA ALA A 7 -12.78 -1.34 9.48
C ALA A 7 -13.59 -0.43 8.55
N ILE A 8 -12.90 0.35 7.69
CA ILE A 8 -13.52 1.18 6.66
C ILE A 8 -14.27 0.33 5.63
N ALA A 9 -13.75 -0.83 5.23
CA ALA A 9 -14.42 -1.73 4.30
C ALA A 9 -15.67 -2.38 4.91
N GLN A 10 -15.66 -2.59 6.22
CA GLN A 10 -16.73 -3.25 6.98
C GLN A 10 -17.77 -2.26 7.56
N SER A 11 -17.60 -0.96 7.32
CA SER A 11 -18.44 0.11 7.90
C SER A 11 -18.54 0.07 9.43
N GLY A 12 -17.48 -0.39 10.11
CA GLY A 12 -17.41 -0.46 11.57
C GLY A 12 -16.68 0.74 12.20
N PRO A 13 -16.58 0.81 13.54
CA PRO A 13 -15.73 1.79 14.23
C PRO A 13 -14.29 1.69 13.73
N VAL A 14 -13.74 2.78 13.20
CA VAL A 14 -12.43 2.76 12.57
C VAL A 14 -11.35 3.04 13.61
N PRO A 15 -10.34 2.17 13.80
CA PRO A 15 -9.20 2.47 14.66
C PRO A 15 -8.55 3.79 14.24
N ASP A 16 -8.31 4.68 15.21
CA ASP A 16 -7.81 6.03 14.94
C ASP A 16 -6.47 5.98 14.18
N PRO A 17 -6.40 6.46 12.92
CA PRO A 17 -5.21 6.33 12.12
C PRO A 17 -4.13 7.36 12.46
N ARG A 18 -4.43 8.38 13.29
CA ARG A 18 -3.50 9.48 13.61
C ARG A 18 -2.27 8.97 14.33
N LEU A 19 -1.09 9.50 13.98
CA LEU A 19 0.18 9.14 14.63
C LEU A 19 0.16 9.25 16.16
N THR A 20 -0.55 10.22 16.72
CA THR A 20 -0.69 10.41 18.19
C THR A 20 -1.46 9.27 18.87
N ALA A 21 -2.32 8.59 18.12
CA ALA A 21 -3.10 7.43 18.54
C ALA A 21 -2.40 6.09 18.22
N LEU A 22 -1.19 6.10 17.65
CA LEU A 22 -0.42 4.89 17.40
C LEU A 22 0.52 4.57 18.56
N ARG A 23 0.65 3.29 18.86
CA ARG A 23 1.72 2.72 19.68
C ARG A 23 2.45 1.69 18.86
N CYS A 24 3.75 1.89 18.68
CA CYS A 24 4.59 0.99 17.89
C CYS A 24 5.59 0.30 18.80
N THR A 25 5.76 -1.00 18.64
CA THR A 25 6.96 -1.69 19.13
C THR A 25 7.98 -1.77 18.00
N LEU A 26 9.25 -1.59 18.35
CA LEU A 26 10.36 -1.67 17.41
C LEU A 26 11.14 -2.96 17.64
N ARG A 27 11.60 -3.54 16.54
CA ARG A 27 12.59 -4.61 16.52
C ARG A 27 13.97 -4.03 16.88
N PRO A 28 14.95 -4.88 17.26
CA PRO A 28 16.32 -4.43 17.54
C PRO A 28 17.01 -3.71 16.37
N ASP A 29 16.61 -4.02 15.14
CA ASP A 29 17.11 -3.37 13.91
C ASP A 29 16.41 -2.03 13.60
N GLY A 30 15.52 -1.55 14.48
CA GLY A 30 14.75 -0.33 14.30
C GLY A 30 13.50 -0.50 13.43
N GLY A 31 13.24 -1.69 12.88
CA GLY A 31 12.04 -1.98 12.12
C GLY A 31 10.78 -1.97 12.99
N VAL A 32 9.64 -1.56 12.43
CA VAL A 32 8.35 -1.64 13.14
C VAL A 32 7.92 -3.09 13.25
N ASP A 33 7.70 -3.56 14.48
CA ASP A 33 7.25 -4.92 14.78
C ASP A 33 5.71 -5.00 14.86
N ARG A 34 5.13 -4.22 15.78
CA ARG A 34 3.68 -4.16 16.01
C ARG A 34 3.20 -2.72 16.01
N ILE A 35 2.00 -2.51 15.50
CA ILE A 35 1.26 -1.25 15.59
C ILE A 35 -0.05 -1.53 16.32
N LEU A 36 -0.30 -0.77 17.38
CA LEU A 36 -1.55 -0.72 18.12
C LEU A 36 -2.19 0.65 17.95
N HIS A 37 -3.50 0.67 17.77
CA HIS A 37 -4.30 1.89 17.69
C HIS A 37 -4.99 2.12 19.03
N VAL A 38 -4.98 3.37 19.50
CA VAL A 38 -5.67 3.80 20.72
C VAL A 38 -6.88 4.62 20.32
N GLY A 39 -8.08 4.12 20.62
CA GLY A 39 -9.34 4.76 20.29
C GLY A 39 -9.78 4.54 18.84
N THR A 40 -10.91 5.15 18.51
CA THR A 40 -11.59 5.03 17.22
C THR A 40 -12.07 6.39 16.71
N VAL A 41 -12.26 6.48 15.41
CA VAL A 41 -12.82 7.64 14.72
C VAL A 41 -14.03 7.23 13.88
N PRO A 42 -14.94 8.17 13.54
CA PRO A 42 -16.01 7.91 12.58
C PRO A 42 -15.46 7.45 11.23
N VAL A 43 -16.21 6.58 10.55
CA VAL A 43 -15.80 5.99 9.26
C VAL A 43 -15.63 7.04 8.15
N ASP A 44 -16.42 8.10 8.20
CA ASP A 44 -16.39 9.17 7.19
C ASP A 44 -15.15 10.07 7.32
N ASP A 45 -14.66 10.27 8.55
CA ASP A 45 -13.44 11.06 8.81
C ASP A 45 -12.16 10.26 8.55
N ALA A 46 -12.24 8.93 8.66
CA ALA A 46 -11.07 8.07 8.65
C ALA A 46 -10.20 8.16 7.39
N PRO A 47 -10.73 8.23 6.15
CA PRO A 47 -9.92 8.42 4.95
C PRO A 47 -9.06 9.68 5.02
N VAL A 48 -9.63 10.81 5.41
CA VAL A 48 -8.92 12.10 5.49
C VAL A 48 -7.81 12.04 6.55
N LEU A 49 -8.14 11.54 7.75
CA LEU A 49 -7.16 11.38 8.83
C LEU A 49 -6.02 10.42 8.46
N LEU A 50 -6.35 9.36 7.72
CA LEU A 50 -5.36 8.43 7.18
C LEU A 50 -4.47 9.12 6.14
N GLY A 51 -5.04 9.89 5.21
CA GLY A 51 -4.30 10.65 4.20
C GLY A 51 -3.30 11.62 4.83
N VAL A 52 -3.72 12.40 5.82
CA VAL A 52 -2.85 13.29 6.60
C VAL A 52 -1.71 12.51 7.27
N THR A 53 -2.01 11.36 7.85
CA THR A 53 -1.00 10.52 8.51
C THR A 53 0.01 9.96 7.52
N LEU A 54 -0.46 9.46 6.37
CA LEU A 54 0.39 8.91 5.32
C LEU A 54 1.27 9.98 4.69
N GLU A 55 0.75 11.17 4.41
CA GLU A 55 1.57 12.26 3.87
C GLU A 55 2.70 12.62 4.85
N ARG A 56 2.41 12.73 6.15
CA ARG A 56 3.45 12.96 7.17
C ARG A 56 4.51 11.87 7.16
N ILE A 57 4.12 10.60 7.11
CA ILE A 57 5.06 9.47 7.04
C ILE A 57 5.92 9.57 5.76
N VAL A 58 5.30 9.79 4.61
CA VAL A 58 5.98 9.87 3.31
C VAL A 58 6.98 11.03 3.29
N THR A 59 6.59 12.23 3.73
CA THR A 59 7.48 13.39 3.79
C THR A 59 8.63 13.18 4.76
N THR A 60 8.38 12.61 5.95
CA THR A 60 9.44 12.30 6.91
C THR A 60 10.41 11.27 6.35
N LEU A 61 9.91 10.18 5.75
CA LEU A 61 10.76 9.17 5.12
C LEU A 61 11.62 9.76 4.00
N ALA A 62 11.04 10.60 3.14
CA ALA A 62 11.79 11.26 2.07
C ALA A 62 12.89 12.19 2.59
N ALA A 63 12.72 12.77 3.78
CA ALA A 63 13.71 13.66 4.38
C ALA A 63 14.87 12.93 5.06
N VAL A 64 14.65 11.68 5.50
CA VAL A 64 15.66 10.89 6.25
C VAL A 64 16.19 9.69 5.46
N SER A 65 15.66 9.46 4.25
CA SER A 65 16.14 8.44 3.33
C SER A 65 16.45 9.09 2.00
N ASP A 66 17.44 8.56 1.26
CA ASP A 66 17.74 9.00 -0.11
C ASP A 66 16.62 8.63 -1.13
N ALA A 67 15.42 8.28 -0.66
CA ALA A 67 14.28 7.93 -1.49
C ALA A 67 13.48 9.17 -1.90
N GLY A 68 13.23 9.33 -3.20
CA GLY A 68 12.42 10.44 -3.72
C GLY A 68 10.93 10.34 -3.34
N LEU A 69 10.30 11.49 -3.11
CA LEU A 69 8.86 11.60 -2.77
C LEU A 69 7.94 10.87 -3.77
N VAL A 70 8.21 10.99 -5.07
CA VAL A 70 7.42 10.32 -6.12
C VAL A 70 7.46 8.80 -5.96
N ALA A 71 8.62 8.24 -5.66
CA ALA A 71 8.77 6.81 -5.43
C ALA A 71 8.02 6.36 -4.17
N LEU A 72 8.14 7.11 -3.07
CA LEU A 72 7.45 6.80 -1.81
C LEU A 72 5.92 6.93 -1.94
N ARG A 73 5.42 7.87 -2.73
CA ARG A 73 3.98 7.98 -3.07
C ARG A 73 3.49 6.79 -3.90
N ALA A 74 4.30 6.31 -4.86
CA ALA A 74 3.98 5.09 -5.60
C ALA A 74 3.93 3.85 -4.69
N VAL A 75 4.84 3.73 -3.72
CA VAL A 75 4.81 2.67 -2.70
C VAL A 75 3.57 2.78 -1.81
N THR A 76 3.20 4.01 -1.42
CA THR A 76 2.01 4.28 -0.61
C THR A 76 0.73 3.87 -1.33
N SER A 77 0.62 4.20 -2.63
CA SER A 77 -0.47 3.74 -3.50
C SER A 77 -0.57 2.21 -3.57
N ASP A 78 0.56 1.53 -3.72
CA ASP A 78 0.59 0.06 -3.75
C ASP A 78 0.17 -0.56 -2.41
N ALA A 79 0.57 0.05 -1.29
CA ALA A 79 0.16 -0.38 0.04
C ALA A 79 -1.34 -0.20 0.26
N ILE A 80 -1.93 0.92 -0.17
CA ILE A 80 -3.38 1.15 -0.15
C ILE A 80 -4.09 0.08 -0.98
N ALA A 81 -3.66 -0.13 -2.23
CA ALA A 81 -4.25 -1.13 -3.13
C ALA A 81 -4.23 -2.55 -2.53
N THR A 82 -3.10 -2.92 -1.92
CA THR A 82 -2.92 -4.22 -1.27
C THR A 82 -3.89 -4.41 -0.10
N ARG A 83 -4.03 -3.37 0.74
CA ARG A 83 -4.92 -3.45 1.91
C ARG A 83 -6.38 -3.40 1.52
N ALA A 84 -6.75 -2.62 0.52
CA ALA A 84 -8.10 -2.58 -0.02
C ALA A 84 -8.51 -3.94 -0.59
N LEU A 85 -7.64 -4.58 -1.39
CA LEU A 85 -7.90 -5.92 -1.93
C LEU A 85 -8.04 -6.98 -0.84
N ALA A 86 -7.21 -6.92 0.20
CA ALA A 86 -7.29 -7.84 1.33
C ALA A 86 -8.55 -7.63 2.18
N ALA A 87 -9.02 -6.39 2.31
CA ALA A 87 -10.15 -6.03 3.17
C ALA A 87 -11.52 -6.24 2.49
N ALA A 88 -11.67 -5.81 1.23
CA ALA A 88 -12.95 -5.78 0.52
C ALA A 88 -13.08 -6.86 -0.55
N GLY A 89 -12.00 -7.59 -0.85
CA GLY A 89 -11.98 -8.61 -1.89
C GLY A 89 -11.97 -8.03 -3.32
N PRO A 90 -11.96 -8.90 -4.35
CA PRO A 90 -11.67 -8.52 -5.72
C PRO A 90 -12.64 -7.52 -6.36
N SER A 91 -13.94 -7.60 -6.02
CA SER A 91 -15.00 -6.78 -6.62
C SER A 91 -14.98 -5.34 -6.14
N GLU A 92 -14.63 -5.12 -4.87
CA GLU A 92 -14.75 -3.81 -4.21
C GLU A 92 -13.39 -3.11 -4.00
N ALA A 93 -12.29 -3.82 -4.27
CA ALA A 93 -10.93 -3.31 -4.08
C ALA A 93 -10.66 -1.98 -4.80
N ASP A 94 -11.14 -1.81 -6.03
CA ASP A 94 -10.88 -0.61 -6.84
C ASP A 94 -11.55 0.63 -6.24
N ALA A 95 -12.83 0.50 -5.88
CA ALA A 95 -13.61 1.57 -5.27
C ALA A 95 -13.01 1.99 -3.91
N LEU A 96 -12.70 1.02 -3.05
CA LEU A 96 -12.10 1.29 -1.75
C LEU A 96 -10.70 1.91 -1.89
N ALA A 97 -9.84 1.36 -2.74
CA ALA A 97 -8.49 1.89 -2.94
C ALA A 97 -8.52 3.31 -3.52
N THR A 98 -9.39 3.58 -4.50
CA THR A 98 -9.55 4.90 -5.10
C THR A 98 -10.02 5.92 -4.07
N ARG A 99 -11.02 5.58 -3.25
CA ARG A 99 -11.50 6.46 -2.17
C ARG A 99 -10.42 6.79 -1.16
N LEU A 100 -9.62 5.81 -0.76
CA LEU A 100 -8.51 6.01 0.19
C LEU A 100 -7.37 6.83 -0.44
N ALA A 101 -7.04 6.59 -1.71
CA ALA A 101 -6.00 7.33 -2.42
C ALA A 101 -6.38 8.80 -2.64
N ALA A 102 -7.67 9.10 -2.83
CA ALA A 102 -8.17 10.46 -2.98
C ALA A 102 -8.00 11.32 -1.70
N ALA A 103 -7.72 10.71 -0.54
CA ALA A 103 -7.39 11.45 0.67
C ALA A 103 -5.98 12.06 0.66
N MET A 104 -5.18 11.79 -0.38
CA MET A 104 -3.87 12.39 -0.61
C MET A 104 -3.84 13.00 -2.02
N ASP A 105 -3.55 14.30 -2.12
CA ASP A 105 -3.68 15.05 -3.39
C ASP A 105 -2.80 14.54 -4.54
N VAL A 106 -1.66 13.90 -4.25
CA VAL A 106 -0.64 13.56 -5.26
C VAL A 106 -0.28 12.08 -5.23
N LEU A 107 -1.27 11.19 -5.08
CA LEU A 107 -1.04 9.74 -5.17
C LEU A 107 -1.26 9.22 -6.60
N PRO A 108 -0.37 8.38 -7.15
CA PRO A 108 -0.68 7.61 -8.34
C PRO A 108 -1.92 6.76 -8.12
N ARG A 109 -2.79 6.65 -9.13
CA ARG A 109 -4.00 5.83 -9.05
C ARG A 109 -3.65 4.37 -8.72
N PRO A 110 -4.27 3.75 -7.70
CA PRO A 110 -4.14 2.32 -7.46
C PRO A 110 -4.50 1.50 -8.71
N ARG A 111 -3.70 0.47 -9.03
CA ARG A 111 -3.94 -0.38 -10.20
C ARG A 111 -4.06 -1.84 -9.80
N PHE A 112 -4.89 -2.56 -10.53
CA PHE A 112 -5.11 -4.00 -10.36
C PHE A 112 -4.97 -4.72 -11.70
N VAL A 113 -4.72 -6.02 -11.65
CA VAL A 113 -4.66 -6.90 -12.82
C VAL A 113 -5.25 -8.25 -12.46
N ASP A 114 -6.06 -8.80 -13.37
CA ASP A 114 -6.63 -10.14 -13.22
C ASP A 114 -5.78 -11.14 -14.02
N VAL A 115 -5.39 -12.24 -13.37
CA VAL A 115 -4.61 -13.31 -13.98
C VAL A 115 -5.18 -14.64 -13.51
N GLY A 116 -5.61 -15.49 -14.46
CA GLY A 116 -6.17 -16.80 -14.13
C GLY A 116 -7.40 -16.74 -13.22
N GLY A 117 -8.25 -15.72 -13.39
CA GLY A 117 -9.45 -15.52 -12.55
C GLY A 117 -9.18 -14.95 -11.15
N ARG A 118 -7.91 -14.68 -10.78
CA ARG A 118 -7.54 -14.07 -9.51
C ARG A 118 -7.06 -12.63 -9.71
N ARG A 119 -7.50 -11.73 -8.82
CA ARG A 119 -7.11 -10.31 -8.84
C ARG A 119 -5.84 -10.07 -8.04
N PHE A 120 -4.95 -9.25 -8.60
CA PHE A 120 -3.68 -8.86 -8.00
C PHE A 120 -3.47 -7.34 -8.08
N VAL A 121 -2.65 -6.80 -7.19
CA VAL A 121 -2.18 -5.41 -7.31
C VAL A 121 -1.17 -5.30 -8.45
N HIS A 122 -1.38 -4.31 -9.31
CA HIS A 122 -0.41 -3.89 -10.32
C HIS A 122 0.37 -2.71 -9.78
N ARG A 123 1.55 -3.00 -9.22
CA ARG A 123 2.38 -2.02 -8.50
C ARG A 123 2.77 -0.81 -9.36
N ASN A 124 2.51 0.39 -8.88
CA ASN A 124 3.01 1.68 -9.37
C ASN A 124 4.49 1.87 -9.05
N SER A 125 4.96 1.34 -7.91
CA SER A 125 6.37 1.44 -7.50
C SER A 125 7.30 0.50 -8.27
N CYS A 126 6.75 -0.43 -9.05
CA CYS A 126 7.54 -1.28 -9.93
C CYS A 126 7.85 -0.51 -11.21
N CYS A 127 9.10 -0.08 -11.39
CA CYS A 127 9.51 0.63 -12.59
C CYS A 127 9.39 -0.22 -13.87
N LEU A 128 9.26 -1.56 -13.76
CA LEU A 128 9.26 -2.55 -14.87
C LEU A 128 10.45 -2.44 -15.84
N MET A 129 11.36 -1.49 -15.63
CA MET A 129 12.64 -1.38 -16.33
C MET A 129 13.58 -2.43 -15.75
N CYS A 130 13.53 -3.63 -16.32
CA CYS A 130 14.63 -4.58 -16.22
C CYS A 130 15.66 -4.19 -17.28
N ASP A 131 16.54 -3.25 -16.94
CA ASP A 131 17.74 -3.04 -17.75
C ASP A 131 18.69 -4.21 -17.47
N LEU A 132 18.95 -5.04 -18.49
CA LEU A 132 19.92 -6.15 -18.43
C LEU A 132 21.37 -5.66 -18.26
N SER A 133 21.62 -4.34 -18.33
CA SER A 133 22.96 -3.75 -18.41
C SER A 133 23.35 -2.77 -17.29
N ARG A 134 22.51 -2.53 -16.27
CA ARG A 134 22.84 -1.60 -15.16
C ARG A 134 22.83 -2.23 -13.75
N PRO A 135 23.83 -1.94 -12.88
CA PRO A 135 24.03 -2.68 -11.63
C PRO A 135 23.16 -2.25 -10.45
N GLN A 136 22.39 -1.16 -10.54
CA GLN A 136 21.64 -0.63 -9.40
C GLN A 136 20.13 -0.71 -9.64
N MET A 137 19.56 -1.81 -9.18
CA MET A 137 18.12 -2.04 -9.11
C MET A 137 17.57 -1.39 -7.84
N CYS A 138 16.35 -0.83 -7.91
CA CYS A 138 15.62 -0.43 -6.70
C CYS A 138 15.42 -1.66 -5.79
N ILE A 139 15.53 -1.49 -4.46
CA ILE A 139 15.31 -2.56 -3.46
C ILE A 139 13.92 -3.22 -3.58
N SER A 140 12.96 -2.50 -4.17
CA SER A 140 11.59 -2.97 -4.42
C SER A 140 11.39 -3.65 -5.79
N CYS A 141 12.42 -3.67 -6.63
CA CYS A 141 12.35 -4.26 -7.97
C CYS A 141 12.14 -5.78 -7.87
N PRO A 142 11.13 -6.36 -8.53
CA PRO A 142 11.01 -7.81 -8.61
C PRO A 142 12.13 -8.45 -9.45
N LYS A 143 12.97 -7.65 -10.14
CA LYS A 143 14.06 -8.07 -11.03
C LYS A 143 13.59 -9.06 -12.11
N ARG A 144 12.36 -8.90 -12.58
CA ARG A 144 11.71 -9.82 -13.52
C ARG A 144 11.07 -9.05 -14.66
N ILE A 145 11.22 -9.59 -15.86
CA ILE A 145 10.52 -9.10 -17.05
C ILE A 145 8.99 -9.29 -16.89
N PRO A 146 8.17 -8.48 -17.57
CA PRO A 146 6.70 -8.54 -17.44
C PRO A 146 6.10 -9.92 -17.68
N GLU A 147 6.62 -10.67 -18.66
CA GLU A 147 6.15 -12.01 -19.05
C GLU A 147 6.37 -13.02 -17.93
N GLU A 148 7.57 -13.07 -17.36
CA GLU A 148 7.89 -13.94 -16.22
C GLU A 148 7.00 -13.62 -15.01
N ARG A 149 6.77 -12.34 -14.75
CA ARG A 149 5.83 -11.92 -13.69
C ARG A 149 4.43 -12.44 -13.98
N ARG A 150 3.94 -12.36 -15.22
CA ARG A 150 2.62 -12.84 -15.61
C ARG A 150 2.48 -14.36 -15.39
N GLU A 151 3.51 -15.13 -15.76
CA GLU A 151 3.54 -16.58 -15.52
C GLU A 151 3.51 -16.91 -14.03
N LEU A 152 4.30 -16.23 -13.21
CA LEU A 152 4.32 -16.46 -11.76
C LEU A 152 2.96 -16.14 -11.13
N LEU A 153 2.31 -15.05 -11.56
CA LEU A 153 0.95 -14.75 -11.12
C LEU A 153 -0.04 -15.83 -11.56
N ALA A 154 0.08 -16.35 -12.79
CA ALA A 154 -0.76 -17.44 -13.26
C ALA A 154 -0.56 -18.73 -12.43
N ARG A 155 0.69 -19.05 -12.05
CA ARG A 155 1.00 -20.18 -11.16
C ARG A 155 0.38 -20.00 -9.78
N VAL A 156 0.44 -18.79 -9.21
CA VAL A 156 -0.20 -18.45 -7.92
C VAL A 156 -1.73 -18.48 -8.01
N ALA A 157 -2.29 -18.06 -9.14
CA ALA A 157 -3.73 -18.16 -9.39
C ALA A 157 -4.21 -19.62 -9.53
N ALA A 158 -3.39 -20.48 -10.13
CA ALA A 158 -3.73 -21.88 -10.43
C ALA A 158 -3.62 -22.86 -9.23
N GLY A 159 -3.16 -22.43 -8.05
CA GLY A 159 -3.24 -23.26 -6.84
C GLY A 159 -1.96 -23.42 -6.02
N ARG A 160 -1.23 -22.33 -5.76
CA ARG A 160 -0.33 -22.18 -4.59
C ARG A 160 -0.39 -20.74 -4.09
#